data_AF-A0A950VAF0-F1
#
_entry.id   AF-A0A950VAF0-F1
#
_cell.length_a   1.000
_cell.length_b   1.000
_cell.length_c   1.000
_cell.angle_alpha   90.00
_cell.angle_beta   90.00
_cell.angle_gamma   90.00
#
_symmetry.space_group_name_H-M   'P 1'
#
loop_
_entity.id
_entity.type
_entity.pdbx_description
1 polymer ?
#
loop_
_entity_poly.entity_id
_entity_poly.type
_entity_poly.pdbx_seq_one_letter_code
_entity_poly.pdbx_strand_id
1 'polypeptide(L)'
;MRLMSGRMTLFGALRYALYLIALLAGDQNALHAQVSSEQKVSVGDILVANEKLGDPNFARSVVLIVQSDPDGGTVGVILNRRTKIPVSQVFPKTAHATNDPVYLGGPVQVTAVQALLRLSQQTPQARRVMDDVYVSGTKELIEKSITSRSDSSKFRLYLGYAGWASGQLEAEIQIGAWSVLPGSPQIVFDRDPDSLWARLTRNSELQIAGASRILAVRPRCGPCLTVVPSNHSNNREL
;
A
#
# COMPACT_ATOMS: atom_id res chain seq x y z
N MET A 1 7.63 -42.37 -21.39
CA MET A 1 6.15 -42.24 -21.28
C MET A 1 5.78 -41.92 -19.83
N ARG A 2 5.68 -40.63 -19.49
CA ARG A 2 5.09 -40.12 -18.24
C ARG A 2 4.30 -38.87 -18.62
N LEU A 3 2.98 -39.03 -18.77
CA LEU A 3 2.03 -37.94 -18.95
C LEU A 3 1.94 -37.17 -17.63
N MET A 4 2.46 -35.95 -17.57
CA MET A 4 2.14 -35.01 -16.49
C MET A 4 0.77 -34.41 -16.80
N SER A 5 -0.26 -35.01 -16.23
CA SER A 5 -1.61 -34.45 -16.16
C SER A 5 -1.57 -33.20 -15.26
N GLY A 6 -1.52 -32.02 -15.87
CA GLY A 6 -1.72 -30.76 -15.18
C GLY A 6 -3.19 -30.65 -14.79
N ARG A 7 -3.51 -30.91 -13.51
CA ARG A 7 -4.80 -30.53 -12.93
C ARG A 7 -4.92 -29.01 -12.92
N MET A 8 -5.50 -28.47 -13.98
CA MET A 8 -5.95 -27.09 -14.02
C MET A 8 -7.08 -26.96 -13.01
N THR A 9 -6.86 -26.18 -11.95
CA THR A 9 -7.90 -25.91 -10.94
C THR A 9 -9.08 -25.23 -11.64
N LEU A 10 -10.31 -25.56 -11.24
CA LEU A 10 -11.57 -25.11 -11.87
C LEU A 10 -11.62 -23.57 -12.03
N PHE A 11 -10.98 -22.84 -11.10
CA PHE A 11 -10.82 -21.38 -11.14
C PHE A 11 -9.90 -20.87 -12.26
N GLY A 12 -8.85 -21.62 -12.62
CA GLY A 12 -7.96 -21.28 -13.73
C GLY A 12 -8.62 -21.46 -15.10
N ALA A 13 -9.41 -22.52 -15.26
CA ALA A 13 -10.16 -22.77 -16.50
C ALA A 13 -11.24 -21.72 -16.75
N LEU A 14 -11.96 -21.30 -15.69
CA LEU A 14 -12.98 -20.26 -15.79
C LEU A 14 -12.39 -18.89 -16.16
N ARG A 15 -11.23 -18.54 -15.59
CA ARG A 15 -10.51 -17.30 -15.95
C ARG A 15 -10.02 -17.31 -17.40
N TYR A 16 -9.52 -18.45 -17.88
CA TYR A 16 -9.05 -18.59 -19.26
C TYR A 16 -10.21 -18.52 -20.27
N ALA A 17 -11.35 -19.14 -19.93
CA ALA A 17 -12.55 -19.06 -20.74
C ALA A 17 -13.10 -17.62 -20.84
N LEU A 18 -13.16 -16.90 -19.72
CA LEU A 18 -13.57 -15.48 -19.70
C LEU A 18 -12.60 -14.58 -20.49
N TYR A 19 -11.30 -14.84 -20.42
CA TYR A 19 -10.28 -14.14 -21.21
C TYR A 19 -10.47 -14.33 -22.72
N LEU A 20 -10.73 -15.57 -23.16
CA LEU A 20 -11.00 -15.86 -24.58
C LEU A 20 -12.29 -15.20 -25.06
N ILE A 21 -13.33 -15.14 -24.21
CA ILE A 21 -14.59 -14.47 -24.53
C ILE A 21 -14.40 -12.96 -24.71
N ALA A 22 -13.62 -12.31 -23.83
CA ALA A 22 -13.31 -10.88 -23.93
C ALA A 22 -12.50 -10.55 -25.20
N LEU A 23 -11.55 -11.41 -25.58
CA LEU A 23 -10.77 -11.29 -26.81
C LEU A 23 -11.62 -11.41 -28.08
N LEU A 24 -12.60 -12.31 -28.09
CA LEU A 24 -13.52 -12.50 -29.21
C LEU A 24 -14.53 -11.34 -29.33
N ALA A 25 -14.85 -10.67 -28.23
CA ALA A 25 -15.75 -9.52 -28.21
C ALA A 25 -15.11 -8.20 -28.68
N GLY A 26 -13.78 -8.16 -28.89
CA GLY A 26 -13.07 -6.94 -29.30
C GLY A 26 -13.11 -5.82 -28.25
N ASP A 27 -13.50 -6.14 -27.02
CA ASP A 27 -13.72 -5.18 -25.95
C ASP A 27 -12.43 -4.96 -25.14
N GLN A 28 -11.66 -3.94 -25.51
CA GLN A 28 -10.46 -3.56 -24.75
C GLN A 28 -10.79 -3.02 -23.35
N ASN A 29 -12.03 -2.60 -23.07
CA ASN A 29 -12.45 -2.23 -21.72
C ASN A 29 -12.59 -3.45 -20.80
N ALA A 30 -12.99 -4.61 -21.32
CA ALA A 30 -13.07 -5.85 -20.53
C ALA A 30 -11.68 -6.36 -20.09
N LEU A 31 -10.66 -6.15 -20.93
CA LEU A 31 -9.24 -6.44 -20.59
C LEU A 31 -8.71 -5.56 -19.46
N HIS A 32 -9.10 -4.27 -19.42
CA HIS A 32 -8.77 -3.38 -18.31
C HIS A 32 -9.60 -3.69 -17.04
N ALA A 33 -10.88 -4.09 -17.20
CA ALA A 33 -11.76 -4.41 -16.09
C ALA A 33 -11.35 -5.69 -15.34
N GLN A 34 -10.81 -6.72 -16.02
CA GLN A 34 -10.36 -7.96 -15.36
C GLN A 34 -9.04 -7.84 -14.59
N VAL A 35 -8.22 -6.82 -14.88
CA VAL A 35 -6.99 -6.53 -14.12
C VAL A 35 -7.27 -5.59 -12.95
N SER A 36 -8.38 -4.85 -13.01
CA SER A 36 -8.86 -3.97 -11.95
C SER A 36 -9.66 -4.78 -10.93
N SER A 37 -9.01 -5.67 -10.19
CA SER A 37 -9.62 -6.18 -8.95
C SER A 37 -9.96 -4.97 -8.08
N GLU A 38 -11.20 -4.87 -7.58
CA GLU A 38 -11.64 -3.87 -6.60
C GLU A 38 -10.59 -3.75 -5.48
N GLN A 39 -9.68 -2.79 -5.59
CA GLN A 39 -8.58 -2.65 -4.65
C GLN A 39 -9.11 -1.91 -3.43
N LYS A 40 -9.86 -2.64 -2.61
CA LYS A 40 -10.52 -2.11 -1.41
C LYS A 40 -9.49 -1.84 -0.32
N VAL A 41 -9.49 -0.61 0.17
CA VAL A 41 -8.58 -0.15 1.21
C VAL A 41 -9.10 -0.54 2.60
N SER A 42 -8.21 -1.05 3.43
CA SER A 42 -8.50 -1.49 4.79
C SER A 42 -7.81 -0.60 5.84
N VAL A 43 -8.34 -0.62 7.07
CA VAL A 43 -7.66 0.01 8.21
C VAL A 43 -6.28 -0.63 8.38
N GLY A 44 -5.26 0.21 8.49
CA GLY A 44 -3.87 -0.20 8.56
C GLY A 44 -3.12 -0.15 7.22
N ASP A 45 -3.79 0.03 6.09
CA ASP A 45 -3.10 0.23 4.83
C ASP A 45 -2.38 1.58 4.78
N ILE A 46 -1.33 1.63 3.96
CA ILE A 46 -0.53 2.81 3.70
C ILE A 46 -0.79 3.28 2.27
N LEU A 47 -1.19 4.54 2.14
CA LEU A 47 -1.25 5.23 0.86
C LEU A 47 0.05 5.99 0.63
N VAL A 48 0.66 5.78 -0.53
CA VAL A 48 1.83 6.54 -0.98
C VAL A 48 1.39 7.40 -2.16
N ALA A 49 1.51 8.72 -2.00
CA ALA A 49 1.13 9.67 -3.05
C ALA A 49 1.98 9.46 -4.31
N ASN A 50 1.34 9.35 -5.47
CA ASN A 50 2.03 9.38 -6.75
C ASN A 50 2.26 10.84 -7.18
N GLU A 51 3.22 11.10 -8.07
CA GLU A 51 3.44 12.43 -8.65
C GLU A 51 2.24 12.93 -9.45
N LYS A 52 1.37 12.02 -9.91
CA LYS A 52 0.09 12.36 -10.57
C LYS A 52 -0.95 12.99 -9.63
N LEU A 53 -0.76 12.88 -8.32
CA LEU A 53 -1.68 13.47 -7.35
C LEU A 53 -1.55 15.00 -7.40
N GLY A 54 -2.54 15.64 -8.00
CA GLY A 54 -2.54 17.09 -8.20
C GLY A 54 -2.82 17.93 -6.94
N ASP A 55 -3.25 17.31 -5.84
CA ASP A 55 -3.52 18.04 -4.60
C ASP A 55 -2.21 18.36 -3.85
N PRO A 56 -1.85 19.66 -3.71
CA PRO A 56 -0.65 20.07 -2.97
C PRO A 56 -0.69 19.66 -1.50
N ASN A 57 -1.86 19.50 -0.90
CA ASN A 57 -2.01 19.02 0.47
C ASN A 57 -1.54 17.59 0.65
N PHE A 58 -1.32 16.82 -0.41
CA PHE A 58 -0.88 15.44 -0.35
C PHE A 58 0.38 15.15 -1.15
N ALA A 59 0.98 16.16 -1.79
CA ALA A 59 2.25 16.03 -2.47
C ALA A 59 3.30 15.35 -1.57
N ARG A 60 3.88 14.26 -2.09
CA ARG A 60 4.88 13.41 -1.42
C ARG A 60 4.48 12.94 -0.03
N SER A 61 3.18 12.71 0.20
CA SER A 61 2.67 12.23 1.47
C SER A 61 2.65 10.70 1.56
N VAL A 62 2.79 10.20 2.78
CA VAL A 62 2.56 8.80 3.16
C VAL A 62 1.45 8.83 4.20
N VAL A 63 0.31 8.23 3.89
CA VAL A 63 -0.89 8.28 4.74
C VAL A 63 -1.20 6.91 5.30
N LEU A 64 -1.43 6.83 6.61
CA LEU A 64 -1.97 5.65 7.27
C LEU A 64 -3.49 5.72 7.29
N ILE A 65 -4.16 4.68 6.81
CA ILE A 65 -5.61 4.57 6.97
C ILE A 65 -5.93 4.15 8.40
N VAL A 66 -6.58 5.05 9.12
CA VAL A 66 -6.97 4.80 10.50
C VAL A 66 -8.42 4.38 10.57
N GLN A 67 -9.30 4.79 9.66
CA GLN A 67 -10.71 4.38 9.61
C GLN A 67 -11.12 4.14 8.17
N SER A 68 -11.89 3.09 7.93
CA SER A 68 -12.52 2.82 6.64
C SER A 68 -13.91 2.28 6.91
N ASP A 69 -14.93 3.04 6.51
CA ASP A 69 -16.33 2.65 6.57
C ASP A 69 -16.87 2.67 5.12
N PRO A 70 -17.43 1.54 4.62
CA PRO A 70 -18.01 1.48 3.28
C PRO A 70 -19.00 2.62 2.97
N ASP A 71 -19.79 3.02 3.96
CA ASP A 71 -20.86 4.02 3.81
C ASP A 71 -20.47 5.37 4.44
N GLY A 72 -19.55 5.36 5.41
CA GLY A 72 -19.12 6.53 6.20
C GLY A 72 -17.84 7.24 5.71
N GLY A 73 -17.19 6.73 4.66
CA GLY A 73 -15.96 7.29 4.10
C GLY A 73 -14.68 6.78 4.78
N THR A 74 -13.55 7.37 4.41
CA THR A 74 -12.22 6.94 4.88
C THR A 74 -11.52 8.07 5.61
N VAL A 75 -10.83 7.73 6.70
CA VAL A 75 -9.99 8.66 7.46
C VAL A 75 -8.58 8.12 7.52
N GLY A 76 -7.61 8.99 7.25
CA GLY A 76 -6.19 8.70 7.35
C GLY A 76 -5.42 9.79 8.07
N VAL A 77 -4.16 9.49 8.38
CA VAL A 77 -3.21 10.40 9.02
C VAL A 77 -1.90 10.39 8.25
N ILE A 78 -1.43 11.56 7.83
CA ILE A 78 -0.14 11.71 7.15
C ILE A 78 0.99 11.46 8.16
N LEU A 79 1.84 10.47 7.87
CA LEU A 79 2.91 10.00 8.75
C LEU A 79 4.20 10.83 8.63
N ASN A 80 4.43 11.46 7.47
CA ASN A 80 5.73 11.99 7.08
C ASN A 80 5.81 13.52 7.04
N ARG A 81 4.97 14.22 7.80
CA ARG A 81 4.99 15.69 7.86
C ARG A 81 5.33 16.19 9.25
N ARG A 82 6.62 16.16 9.56
CA ARG A 82 7.15 16.71 10.81
C ARG A 82 6.99 18.23 10.82
N THR A 83 6.57 18.79 11.96
CA THR A 83 6.51 20.24 12.17
C THR A 83 7.64 20.70 13.10
N LYS A 84 7.79 22.02 13.25
CA LYS A 84 8.68 22.64 14.25
C LYS A 84 8.01 22.83 15.62
N ILE A 85 6.73 22.45 15.74
CA ILE A 85 5.95 22.60 16.97
C ILE A 85 6.30 21.43 17.88
N PRO A 86 6.85 21.65 19.08
CA PRO A 86 7.10 20.58 20.03
C PRO A 86 5.79 20.15 20.71
N VAL A 87 5.71 18.88 21.13
CA VAL A 87 4.57 18.35 21.88
C VAL A 87 4.29 19.17 23.15
N SER A 88 5.32 19.74 23.77
CA SER A 88 5.22 20.63 24.94
C SER A 88 4.41 21.91 24.67
N GLN A 89 4.31 22.37 23.42
CA GLN A 89 3.47 23.52 23.08
C GLN A 89 1.98 23.16 23.06
N VAL A 90 1.64 21.91 22.71
CA VAL A 90 0.26 21.41 22.67
C VAL A 90 -0.20 20.94 24.05
N PHE A 91 0.70 20.31 24.82
CA PHE A 91 0.45 19.81 26.18
C PHE A 91 1.39 20.46 27.21
N PRO A 92 1.26 21.78 27.45
CA PRO A 92 2.22 22.52 28.25
C PRO A 92 2.30 22.09 29.70
N LYS A 93 1.28 21.45 30.26
CA LYS A 93 1.27 20.99 31.67
C LYS A 93 1.90 19.61 31.87
N THR A 94 2.10 18.86 30.80
CA THR A 94 2.42 17.42 30.87
C THR A 94 3.71 17.08 30.12
N ALA A 95 4.00 17.77 29.02
CA ALA A 95 5.14 17.50 28.14
C ALA A 95 6.39 18.37 28.41
N HIS A 96 6.55 18.94 29.61
CA HIS A 96 7.64 19.87 29.94
C HIS A 96 9.06 19.38 29.61
N ALA A 97 9.28 18.07 29.54
CA ALA A 97 10.59 17.46 29.35
C ALA A 97 10.82 16.88 27.94
N THR A 98 9.85 16.96 27.02
CA THR A 98 10.01 16.44 25.65
C THR A 98 10.08 17.55 24.60
N ASN A 99 11.01 17.37 23.66
CA ASN A 99 11.13 18.17 22.44
C ASN A 99 10.68 17.37 21.20
N ASP A 100 9.94 16.28 21.40
CA ASP A 100 9.38 15.51 20.30
C ASP A 100 8.49 16.41 19.44
N PRO A 101 8.60 16.33 18.09
CA PRO A 101 7.83 17.16 17.22
C PRO A 101 6.40 16.64 17.10
N VAL A 102 5.48 17.58 16.88
CA VAL A 102 4.14 17.31 16.38
C VAL A 102 4.19 17.12 14.87
N TYR A 103 3.30 16.28 14.35
CA TYR A 103 3.16 15.99 12.93
C TYR A 103 1.86 16.60 12.39
N LEU A 104 1.86 17.01 11.12
CA LEU A 104 0.63 17.40 10.44
C LEU A 104 -0.04 16.15 9.86
N GLY A 105 -1.18 15.76 10.42
CA GLY A 105 -1.92 14.56 10.04
C GLY A 105 -2.81 14.74 8.81
N GLY A 106 -3.14 15.97 8.44
CA GLY A 106 -3.85 16.28 7.19
C GLY A 106 -4.54 17.64 7.21
N PRO A 107 -5.20 18.02 6.10
CA PRO A 107 -5.78 19.36 5.94
C PRO A 107 -7.10 19.55 6.69
N VAL A 108 -7.75 18.47 7.15
CA VAL A 108 -9.06 18.52 7.81
C VAL A 108 -8.89 18.70 9.32
N GLN A 109 -9.64 19.63 9.90
CA GLN A 109 -9.63 19.96 11.33
C GLN A 109 -8.21 20.06 11.91
N VAL A 110 -7.38 20.97 11.39
CA VAL A 110 -5.96 21.13 11.77
C VAL A 110 -5.70 21.43 13.24
N THR A 111 -6.74 21.70 14.04
CA THR A 111 -6.66 21.87 15.51
C THR A 111 -7.00 20.59 16.28
N ALA A 112 -7.58 19.58 15.62
CA ALA A 112 -7.89 18.29 16.22
C ALA A 112 -6.59 17.54 16.51
N VAL A 113 -6.48 17.02 17.73
CA VAL A 113 -5.30 16.31 18.21
C VAL A 113 -5.57 14.81 18.16
N GLN A 114 -4.66 14.06 17.55
CA GLN A 114 -4.69 12.61 17.52
C GLN A 114 -3.30 12.06 17.84
N ALA A 115 -3.23 10.90 18.48
CA ALA A 115 -2.00 10.19 18.71
C ALA A 115 -2.02 8.81 18.07
N LEU A 116 -0.91 8.43 17.46
CA LEU A 116 -0.60 7.03 17.18
C LEU A 116 0.33 6.54 18.27
N LEU A 117 -0.01 5.41 18.87
CA LEU A 117 0.74 4.84 19.98
C LEU A 117 0.82 3.32 19.93
N ARG A 118 1.88 2.76 20.50
CA ARG A 118 2.04 1.32 20.68
C ARG A 118 1.53 0.90 22.05
N LEU A 119 0.58 -0.04 22.08
CA LEU A 119 0.00 -0.56 23.32
C LEU A 119 0.15 -2.08 23.39
N SER A 120 0.55 -2.59 24.55
CA SER A 120 0.59 -4.04 24.82
C SER A 120 -0.79 -4.64 25.10
N GLN A 121 -1.76 -3.82 25.47
CA GLN A 121 -3.13 -4.23 25.80
C GLN A 121 -4.14 -3.25 25.20
N GLN A 122 -5.30 -3.78 24.79
CA GLN A 122 -6.40 -2.98 24.27
C GLN A 122 -7.03 -2.12 25.37
N THR A 123 -7.45 -0.91 25.02
CA THR A 123 -8.15 0.04 25.90
C THR A 123 -9.36 0.63 25.17
N PRO A 124 -10.48 0.92 25.85
CA PRO A 124 -11.61 1.61 25.23
C PRO A 124 -11.27 3.04 24.75
N GLN A 125 -10.18 3.63 25.25
CA GLN A 125 -9.74 4.99 24.89
C GLN A 125 -8.95 5.04 23.57
N ALA A 126 -8.71 3.90 22.91
CA ALA A 126 -7.96 3.84 21.67
C ALA A 126 -8.51 2.77 20.75
N ARG A 127 -8.48 3.03 19.45
CA ARG A 127 -8.90 2.07 18.43
C ARG A 127 -7.69 1.42 17.80
N ARG A 128 -7.72 0.09 17.67
CA ARG A 128 -6.65 -0.67 17.03
C ARG A 128 -6.61 -0.36 15.54
N VAL A 129 -5.42 -0.10 15.01
CA VAL A 129 -5.19 0.14 13.58
C VAL A 129 -4.53 -1.08 12.94
N MET A 130 -3.41 -1.54 13.48
CA MET A 130 -2.70 -2.75 13.07
C MET A 130 -1.86 -3.26 14.24
N ASP A 131 -1.59 -4.57 14.34
CA ASP A 131 -0.67 -5.14 15.33
C ASP A 131 -0.83 -4.54 16.75
N ASP A 132 0.21 -3.89 17.27
CA ASP A 132 0.21 -3.18 18.55
C ASP A 132 0.05 -1.65 18.39
N VAL A 133 -0.31 -1.17 17.20
CA VAL A 133 -0.53 0.24 16.86
C VAL A 133 -2.00 0.62 17.04
N TYR A 134 -2.21 1.69 17.78
CA TYR A 134 -3.53 2.23 18.09
C TYR A 134 -3.58 3.73 17.78
N VAL A 135 -4.78 4.21 17.45
CA VAL A 135 -5.11 5.63 17.31
C VAL A 135 -5.99 6.08 18.47
N SER A 136 -5.72 7.25 19.03
CA SER A 136 -6.56 7.87 20.06
C SER A 136 -6.58 9.39 19.95
N GLY A 137 -7.75 10.00 20.15
CA GLY A 137 -7.90 11.44 20.36
C GLY A 137 -8.21 11.82 21.81
N THR A 138 -8.20 10.85 22.73
CA THR A 138 -8.57 11.06 24.13
C THR A 138 -7.45 11.74 24.88
N LYS A 139 -7.73 12.92 25.42
CA LYS A 139 -6.75 13.75 26.14
C LYS A 139 -6.06 12.98 27.25
N GLU A 140 -6.81 12.22 28.04
CA GLU A 140 -6.30 11.46 29.19
C GLU A 140 -5.27 10.41 28.77
N LEU A 141 -5.52 9.69 27.66
CA LEU A 141 -4.59 8.68 27.17
C LEU A 141 -3.33 9.33 26.60
N ILE A 142 -3.48 10.43 25.86
CA ILE A 142 -2.36 11.19 25.31
C ILE A 142 -1.46 11.73 26.43
N GLU A 143 -2.03 12.39 27.43
CA GLU A 143 -1.29 12.91 28.59
C GLU A 143 -0.58 11.79 29.37
N LYS A 144 -1.24 10.63 29.53
CA LYS A 144 -0.63 9.46 30.15
C LYS A 144 0.57 8.93 29.36
N SER A 145 0.45 8.82 28.03
CA SER A 145 1.55 8.38 27.16
C SER A 145 2.74 9.33 27.17
N ILE A 146 2.48 10.64 27.21
CA ILE A 146 3.51 11.67 27.37
C ILE A 146 4.22 11.51 28.71
N THR A 147 3.45 11.38 29.81
CA THR A 147 4.00 11.28 31.18
C THR A 147 4.83 10.01 31.37
N SER A 148 4.45 8.89 30.74
CA SER A 148 5.22 7.65 30.78
C SER A 148 6.51 7.69 29.95
N ARG A 149 6.87 8.86 29.40
CA ARG A 149 8.05 9.09 28.53
C ARG A 149 8.13 8.08 27.38
N SER A 150 6.99 7.87 26.70
CA SER A 150 7.01 7.10 25.45
C SER A 150 7.84 7.87 24.41
N ASP A 151 8.88 7.24 23.88
CA ASP A 151 9.71 7.85 22.85
C ASP A 151 8.98 7.89 21.49
N SER A 152 9.56 8.62 20.53
CA SER A 152 9.00 8.76 19.18
C SER A 152 8.87 7.46 18.38
N SER A 153 9.42 6.35 18.87
CA SER A 153 9.28 5.00 18.27
C SER A 153 8.03 4.26 18.75
N LYS A 154 7.36 4.80 19.78
CA LYS A 154 6.15 4.22 20.37
C LYS A 154 4.99 5.21 20.46
N PHE A 155 5.22 6.49 20.27
CA PHE A 155 4.21 7.53 20.36
C PHE A 155 4.49 8.67 19.38
N ARG A 156 3.45 9.15 18.70
CA ARG A 156 3.49 10.35 17.86
C ARG A 156 2.19 11.13 17.97
N LEU A 157 2.32 12.44 18.02
CA LEU A 157 1.20 13.37 18.08
C LEU A 157 0.98 14.03 16.72
N TYR A 158 -0.27 14.07 16.28
CA TYR A 158 -0.70 14.61 15.00
C TYR A 158 -1.74 15.70 15.18
N LEU A 159 -1.70 16.69 14.30
CA LEU A 159 -2.69 17.74 14.16
C LEU A 159 -3.46 17.57 12.84
N GLY A 160 -4.79 17.52 12.93
CA GLY A 160 -5.65 17.26 11.79
C GLY A 160 -5.54 15.85 11.23
N TYR A 161 -6.33 15.60 10.20
CA TYR A 161 -6.41 14.31 9.53
C TYR A 161 -6.72 14.49 8.03
N ALA A 162 -6.56 13.41 7.27
CA ALA A 162 -6.98 13.29 5.89
C ALA A 162 -8.34 12.57 5.84
N GLY A 163 -9.28 13.08 5.07
CA GLY A 163 -10.62 12.51 4.96
C GLY A 163 -11.03 12.39 3.50
N TRP A 164 -11.68 11.28 3.18
CA TRP A 164 -12.27 11.00 1.88
C TRP A 164 -13.75 10.71 2.05
N ALA A 165 -14.58 11.29 1.19
CA ALA A 165 -15.97 10.88 1.07
C ALA A 165 -16.08 9.44 0.57
N SER A 166 -17.25 8.81 0.77
CA SER A 166 -17.50 7.45 0.26
C SER A 166 -17.21 7.36 -1.25
N GLY A 167 -16.41 6.37 -1.65
CA GLY A 167 -16.00 6.13 -3.04
C GLY A 167 -14.91 7.06 -3.58
N GLN A 168 -14.57 8.14 -2.89
CA GLN A 168 -13.58 9.11 -3.37
C GLN A 168 -12.18 8.50 -3.41
N LEU A 169 -11.76 7.83 -2.34
CA LEU A 169 -10.42 7.24 -2.27
C LEU A 169 -10.24 6.15 -3.33
N GLU A 170 -11.26 5.32 -3.53
CA GLU A 170 -11.27 4.28 -4.57
C GLU A 170 -11.11 4.89 -5.96
N ALA A 171 -11.81 5.97 -6.26
CA ALA A 171 -11.67 6.69 -7.53
C ALA A 171 -10.26 7.27 -7.71
N GLU A 172 -9.67 7.84 -6.66
CA GLU A 172 -8.29 8.36 -6.68
C GLU A 172 -7.26 7.24 -6.90
N ILE A 173 -7.47 6.05 -6.31
CA ILE A 173 -6.64 4.87 -6.54
C ILE A 173 -6.77 4.39 -7.99
N GLN A 174 -7.99 4.34 -8.55
CA GLN A 174 -8.24 3.89 -9.92
C GLN A 174 -7.51 4.74 -10.97
N ILE A 175 -7.43 6.06 -10.76
CA ILE A 175 -6.69 6.95 -11.67
C ILE A 175 -5.17 6.96 -11.39
N GLY A 176 -4.70 6.16 -10.43
CA GLY A 176 -3.29 6.01 -10.08
C GLY A 176 -2.71 7.15 -9.25
N ALA A 177 -3.55 7.90 -8.52
CA ALA A 177 -3.10 8.97 -7.64
C ALA A 177 -2.43 8.44 -6.36
N TRP A 178 -2.78 7.22 -5.95
CA TRP A 178 -2.24 6.53 -4.78
C TRP A 178 -1.72 5.14 -5.12
N SER A 179 -0.59 4.76 -4.51
CA SER A 179 -0.18 3.36 -4.38
C SER A 179 -0.57 2.85 -3.00
N VAL A 180 -1.23 1.70 -2.92
CA VAL A 180 -1.62 1.08 -1.65
C VAL A 180 -0.61 0.01 -1.28
N LEU A 181 -0.09 0.09 -0.05
CA LEU A 181 0.88 -0.86 0.50
C LEU A 181 0.37 -1.39 1.85
N PRO A 182 0.70 -2.63 2.23
CA PRO A 182 0.44 -3.11 3.58
C PRO A 182 1.23 -2.26 4.58
N GLY A 183 0.57 -1.84 5.65
CA GLY A 183 1.22 -1.11 6.73
C GLY A 183 2.01 -1.99 7.67
N SER A 184 2.89 -1.35 8.44
CA SER A 184 3.60 -1.97 9.54
C SER A 184 3.94 -0.95 10.63
N PRO A 185 4.12 -1.37 11.89
CA PRO A 185 4.56 -0.46 12.96
C PRO A 185 5.88 0.26 12.62
N GLN A 186 6.75 -0.37 11.83
CA GLN A 186 8.03 0.22 11.42
C GLN A 186 7.83 1.40 10.46
N ILE A 187 6.82 1.35 9.59
CA ILE A 187 6.46 2.47 8.71
C ILE A 187 5.81 3.59 9.53
N VAL A 188 4.88 3.25 10.42
CA VAL A 188 4.16 4.22 11.26
C VAL A 188 5.11 5.03 12.16
N PHE A 189 6.09 4.35 12.76
CA PHE A 189 7.07 4.95 13.68
C PHE A 189 8.46 5.08 13.07
N ASP A 190 8.55 5.23 11.74
CA ASP A 190 9.82 5.29 11.02
C ASP A 190 10.71 6.44 11.50
N ARG A 191 11.97 6.14 11.83
CA ARG A 191 12.90 7.11 12.44
C ARG A 191 13.24 8.29 11.52
N ASP A 192 13.11 8.11 10.21
CA ASP A 192 13.36 9.12 9.19
C ASP A 192 12.10 9.32 8.32
N PRO A 193 11.09 10.03 8.86
CA PRO A 193 9.84 10.28 8.14
C PRO A 193 10.05 11.10 6.87
N ASP A 194 11.00 12.04 6.86
CA ASP A 194 11.18 12.98 5.75
C ASP A 194 11.62 12.26 4.46
N SER A 195 12.37 11.16 4.57
CA SER A 195 12.75 10.29 3.44
C SER A 195 11.74 9.17 3.14
N LEU A 196 10.73 8.96 4.00
CA LEU A 196 9.86 7.79 3.95
C LEU A 196 9.14 7.65 2.60
N TRP A 197 8.60 8.74 2.07
CA TRP A 197 7.94 8.74 0.77
C TRP A 197 8.88 8.25 -0.34
N ALA A 198 10.07 8.84 -0.45
CA ALA A 198 11.04 8.47 -1.48
C ALA A 198 11.49 7.02 -1.37
N ARG A 199 11.63 6.50 -0.15
CA ARG A 199 11.96 5.08 0.09
C ARG A 199 10.83 4.15 -0.33
N LEU A 200 9.58 4.47 0.02
CA LEU A 200 8.43 3.63 -0.32
C LEU A 200 8.14 3.64 -1.83
N THR A 201 8.22 4.80 -2.49
CA THR A 201 8.06 4.92 -3.95
C THR A 201 9.10 4.09 -4.71
N ARG A 202 10.38 4.16 -4.32
CA ARG A 202 11.44 3.36 -4.94
C ARG A 202 11.21 1.85 -4.75
N ASN A 203 10.77 1.44 -3.56
CA ASN A 203 10.57 0.03 -3.25
C ASN A 203 9.39 -0.58 -4.03
N SER A 204 8.31 0.18 -4.22
CA SER A 204 7.17 -0.28 -5.03
C SER A 204 7.55 -0.41 -6.51
N GLU A 205 8.33 0.53 -7.05
CA GLU A 205 8.86 0.46 -8.41
C GLU A 205 9.74 -0.80 -8.63
N LEU A 206 10.60 -1.12 -7.66
CA LEU A 206 11.45 -2.31 -7.73
C LEU A 206 10.66 -3.62 -7.66
N GLN A 207 9.58 -3.67 -6.88
CA GLN A 207 8.68 -4.84 -6.82
C GLN A 207 7.97 -5.06 -8.16
N ILE A 208 7.50 -3.99 -8.80
CA ILE A 208 6.85 -4.04 -10.12
C ILE A 208 7.86 -4.48 -11.20
N ALA A 209 9.07 -3.90 -11.20
CA ALA A 209 10.12 -4.26 -12.15
C ALA A 209 10.61 -5.72 -11.98
N GLY A 210 10.66 -6.21 -10.74
CA GLY A 210 11.00 -7.60 -10.43
C GLY A 210 9.93 -8.59 -10.91
N ALA A 211 8.64 -8.27 -10.69
CA ALA A 211 7.52 -9.11 -11.14
C ALA A 211 7.44 -9.19 -12.68
N SER A 212 7.65 -8.07 -13.39
CA SER A 212 7.68 -8.06 -14.86
C SER A 212 8.87 -8.83 -15.45
N ARG A 213 10.00 -8.92 -14.76
CA ARG A 213 11.14 -9.74 -15.22
C ARG A 213 10.89 -11.24 -15.10
N ILE A 214 10.09 -11.68 -14.12
CA ILE A 214 9.72 -13.09 -13.97
C ILE A 214 8.77 -13.55 -15.09
N LEU A 215 7.91 -12.65 -15.60
CA LEU A 215 7.06 -12.95 -16.77
C LEU A 215 7.81 -12.92 -18.11
N ALA A 216 9.01 -12.33 -18.18
CA ALA A 216 9.80 -12.20 -19.40
C ALA A 216 10.80 -13.35 -19.61
N VAL A 217 10.62 -14.52 -18.97
CA VAL A 217 11.36 -15.73 -19.32
C VAL A 217 10.84 -16.23 -20.67
N ARG A 218 11.48 -15.81 -21.75
CA ARG A 218 11.24 -16.31 -23.10
C ARG A 218 11.34 -17.85 -23.08
N PRO A 219 10.41 -18.58 -23.73
CA PRO A 219 10.57 -20.02 -23.91
C PRO A 219 11.87 -20.25 -24.66
N ARG A 220 12.75 -21.10 -24.12
CA ARG A 220 13.95 -21.54 -24.82
C ARG A 220 13.51 -22.14 -26.15
N CYS A 221 13.97 -21.56 -27.26
CA CYS A 221 13.81 -22.17 -28.58
C CYS A 221 14.31 -23.62 -28.50
N GLY A 222 13.43 -24.58 -28.80
CA GLY A 222 13.82 -25.98 -28.91
C GLY A 222 14.85 -26.16 -30.04
N PRO A 223 15.71 -27.18 -29.95
CA PRO A 223 16.71 -27.43 -30.98
C PRO A 223 16.04 -27.69 -32.33
N CYS A 224 16.50 -26.95 -33.34
CA CYS A 224 16.11 -27.13 -34.73
C CYS A 224 16.60 -28.52 -35.20
N LEU A 225 15.68 -29.47 -35.35
CA LEU A 225 15.95 -30.75 -36.01
C LEU A 225 16.08 -30.48 -37.51
N THR A 226 17.32 -30.35 -37.98
CA THR A 226 17.65 -30.43 -39.40
C THR A 226 17.32 -31.81 -39.91
N VAL A 227 16.25 -31.90 -40.72
CA VAL A 227 15.94 -33.08 -41.53
C VAL A 227 16.99 -33.16 -42.64
N VAL A 228 17.84 -34.20 -42.57
CA VAL A 228 18.76 -34.58 -43.65
C VAL A 228 17.95 -35.34 -44.71
N PRO A 229 17.97 -34.94 -46.00
CA PRO A 229 17.34 -35.72 -47.05
C PRO A 229 18.21 -36.93 -47.38
N SER A 230 17.67 -38.14 -47.23
CA SER A 230 18.30 -39.38 -47.68
C SER A 230 18.28 -39.44 -49.21
N ASN A 231 19.46 -39.36 -49.80
CA ASN A 231 19.65 -39.42 -51.25
C ASN A 231 19.46 -40.87 -51.74
N HIS A 232 18.54 -41.06 -52.68
CA HIS A 232 18.43 -42.31 -53.45
C HIS A 232 19.60 -42.40 -54.43
N SER A 233 20.45 -43.42 -54.30
CA SER A 233 21.33 -43.86 -55.39
C SER A 233 21.13 -45.34 -55.65
N ASN A 234 20.53 -45.60 -56.81
CA ASN A 234 20.45 -46.86 -57.52
C ASN A 234 21.81 -47.15 -58.18
N ASN A 235 22.33 -48.39 -58.10
CA ASN A 235 23.20 -49.09 -59.08
C ASN A 235 23.67 -50.40 -58.45
N ARG A 236 23.24 -51.58 -58.94
CA ARG A 236 23.76 -52.37 -60.07
C ARG A 236 25.10 -53.08 -59.79
N GLU A 237 25.06 -54.41 -59.94
CA GLU A 237 26.11 -55.33 -60.43
C GLU A 237 27.32 -55.51 -59.48
N LEU A 238 27.78 -56.70 -59.07
CA LEU A 238 27.74 -58.10 -59.54
C LEU A 238 27.78 -59.05 -58.33
#